data_AF-A0A0F8WVY8-F1
#
_entry.id   AF-A0A0F8WVY8-F1
#
_cell.length_a   1.000
_cell.length_b   1.000
_cell.length_c   1.000
_cell.angle_alpha   90.00
_cell.angle_beta   90.00
_cell.angle_gamma   90.00
#
_symmetry.space_group_name_H-M   'P 1'
#
loop_
_entity.id
_entity.type
_entity.pdbx_description
1 polymer ?
#
loop_
_entity_poly.entity_id
_entity_poly.type
_entity_poly.pdbx_seq_one_letter_code
_entity_poly.pdbx_strand_id
1 'polypeptide(L)' 'MYGDLRLAVTLRPNGAVEGVEILLSSGQRVLDQAAVRTVRLASPFAPFPAEMKQWDKLEIIRTWRFVPGNRMNTEN' A
#
# COMPACT_ATOMS: atom_id res chain seq x y z
N MET A 1 -5.39 13.34 -17.59
CA MET A 1 -4.95 11.92 -17.61
C MET A 1 -4.73 11.53 -16.16
N TYR A 2 -5.72 10.86 -15.60
CA TYR A 2 -5.89 10.59 -14.18
C TYR A 2 -5.88 9.08 -14.03
N GLY A 3 -5.23 8.57 -12.99
CA GLY A 3 -5.12 7.13 -12.76
C GLY A 3 -5.43 6.83 -11.30
N ASP A 4 -6.25 5.81 -11.09
CA ASP A 4 -6.41 5.16 -9.80
C ASP A 4 -5.41 4.01 -9.74
N LEU A 5 -4.52 4.00 -8.75
CA LEU A 5 -3.65 2.87 -8.46
C LEU A 5 -4.25 2.08 -7.31
N ARG A 6 -4.49 0.77 -7.49
CA ARG A 6 -4.91 -0.10 -6.38
C ARG A 6 -3.79 -1.06 -6.01
N LEU A 7 -3.40 -1.04 -4.74
CA LEU A 7 -2.40 -1.95 -4.19
C LEU A 7 -3.04 -2.88 -3.16
N ALA A 8 -2.57 -4.12 -3.11
CA ALA A 8 -2.67 -5.00 -1.96
C ALA A 8 -1.30 -5.08 -1.27
N VAL A 9 -1.28 -4.89 0.05
CA VAL A 9 -0.07 -4.98 0.87
C VAL A 9 -0.29 -6.02 1.95
N THR A 10 0.56 -7.04 1.98
CA THR A 10 0.51 -8.11 2.99
C THR A 10 1.55 -7.82 4.08
N LEU A 11 1.09 -7.72 5.32
CA LEU A 11 1.92 -7.48 6.50
C LEU A 11 1.99 -8.72 7.39
N ARG A 12 3.14 -8.94 8.03
CA ARG A 12 3.32 -9.90 9.13
C ARG A 12 3.01 -9.25 10.48
N PRO A 13 2.85 -10.00 11.58
CA PRO A 13 2.42 -9.45 12.88
C PRO A 13 3.43 -8.47 13.48
N ASN A 14 4.70 -8.57 13.08
CA ASN A 14 5.75 -7.64 13.46
C ASN A 14 5.79 -6.35 12.60
N GLY A 15 4.80 -6.13 11.73
CA GLY A 15 4.71 -4.97 10.83
C GLY A 15 5.59 -5.06 9.58
N ALA A 16 6.36 -6.14 9.39
CA ALA A 16 7.16 -6.31 8.18
C ALA A 16 6.26 -6.52 6.95
N VAL A 17 6.60 -5.85 5.84
CA VAL A 17 5.93 -6.06 4.56
C VAL A 17 6.40 -7.38 3.97
N GLU A 18 5.49 -8.33 3.86
CA GLU A 18 5.70 -9.59 3.14
C GLU A 18 5.61 -9.35 1.64
N GLY A 19 4.49 -8.79 1.17
CA GLY A 19 4.17 -8.64 -0.25
C GLY A 19 3.56 -7.28 -0.58
N VAL A 20 3.75 -6.85 -1.84
CA VAL A 20 3.02 -5.72 -2.44
C VAL A 20 2.62 -6.14 -3.84
N GLU A 21 1.33 -6.07 -4.14
CA GLU A 21 0.74 -6.42 -5.43
C GLU A 21 -0.01 -5.21 -6.01
N ILE A 22 0.15 -4.96 -7.31
CA ILE A 22 -0.63 -3.96 -8.04
C ILE A 22 -1.88 -4.66 -8.58
N LEU A 23 -3.03 -4.39 -7.95
CA LEU A 23 -4.33 -4.91 -8.38
C LEU A 23 -4.92 -4.12 -9.55
N LEU A 24 -4.63 -2.82 -9.62
CA LEU A 24 -5.01 -1.96 -10.74
C LEU A 24 -3.90 -0.94 -10.97
N SER A 25 -3.26 -0.98 -12.13
CA SER A 25 -2.22 -0.01 -12.51
C SER A 25 -2.82 1.38 -12.71
N SER A 26 -2.06 2.42 -12.34
CA SER A 26 -2.42 3.80 -12.65
C SER A 26 -2.38 4.13 -14.16
N GLY A 27 -1.86 3.20 -14.99
CA GLY A 27 -1.53 3.43 -16.39
C GLY A 27 -0.18 4.12 -16.59
N GLN A 28 0.53 4.50 -15.52
CA GLN A 28 1.85 5.13 -15.57
C GLN A 28 2.86 4.35 -14.73
N ARG A 29 3.80 3.67 -15.40
CA ARG A 29 4.81 2.82 -14.75
C ARG A 29 5.60 3.54 -13.65
N VAL A 30 5.91 4.83 -13.85
CA VAL A 30 6.66 5.62 -12.86
C VAL A 30 5.87 5.83 -11.57
N LEU A 31 4.56 6.03 -11.64
CA LEU A 31 3.69 6.20 -10.47
C LEU A 31 3.50 4.87 -9.74
N ASP A 32 3.30 3.79 -10.49
CA ASP A 32 3.19 2.44 -9.94
C ASP A 32 4.46 2.05 -9.15
N GLN A 33 5.63 2.26 -9.75
CA GLN A 33 6.92 1.99 -9.09
C GLN A 33 7.17 2.88 -7.88
N ALA A 34 6.84 4.17 -7.98
CA ALA A 34 6.98 5.09 -6.86
C ALA A 34 6.11 4.66 -5.67
N ALA A 35 4.87 4.24 -5.91
CA ALA A 35 3.97 3.79 -4.86
C ALA A 35 4.45 2.49 -4.18
N VAL A 36 4.87 1.49 -4.96
CA VAL A 36 5.46 0.25 -4.42
C VAL A 36 6.70 0.57 -3.58
N ARG A 37 7.57 1.46 -4.07
CA ARG A 37 8.78 1.88 -3.34
C ARG A 37 8.42 2.57 -2.02
N THR A 38 7.42 3.43 -1.99
CA THR A 38 6.95 4.10 -0.77
C THR A 38 6.50 3.08 0.28
N VAL A 39 5.69 2.09 -0.10
CA VAL A 39 5.27 1.03 0.83
C VAL A 39 6.46 0.26 1.40
N ARG A 40 7.44 -0.08 0.55
CA ARG A 40 8.66 -0.77 0.99
C ARG A 40 9.53 0.07 1.91
N LEU A 41 9.65 1.37 1.65
CA LEU A 41 10.38 2.31 2.52
C LEU A 41 9.70 2.57 3.86
N ALA A 42 8.37 2.51 3.89
CA ALA A 42 7.60 2.62 5.12
C ALA A 42 7.65 1.34 5.97
N SER A 43 8.21 0.24 5.46
CA SER A 43 8.38 -0.99 6.22
C SER A 43 9.55 -0.86 7.22
N PRO A 44 9.41 -1.40 8.44
CA PRO A 44 8.21 -2.04 9.00
C PRO A 44 7.17 -1.02 9.46
N PHE A 45 5.90 -1.40 9.36
CA PHE A 45 4.78 -0.69 9.98
C PHE A 45 4.71 -1.01 11.47
N ALA A 46 3.76 -0.36 12.18
CA ALA A 46 3.47 -0.73 13.56
C ALA A 46 3.10 -2.22 13.65
N PRO A 47 3.59 -2.93 14.69
CA PRO A 47 3.20 -4.32 14.92
C PRO A 47 1.69 -4.41 15.19
N PHE A 48 1.14 -5.59 14.97
CA PHE A 48 -0.28 -5.82 15.20
C PHE A 48 -0.60 -5.65 16.69
N PRO A 49 -1.75 -5.02 17.01
CA PRO A 49 -2.15 -4.84 18.39
C PRO A 49 -2.47 -6.20 19.05
N ALA A 50 -2.53 -6.25 20.38
CA ALA A 50 -2.59 -7.52 21.11
C ALA A 50 -3.86 -8.34 20.81
N GLU A 51 -4.95 -7.65 20.49
CA GLU A 51 -6.22 -8.22 20.06
C GLU A 51 -6.07 -9.01 18.75
N MET A 52 -5.00 -8.70 17.99
CA MET A 52 -4.68 -9.30 16.71
C MET A 52 -3.67 -10.45 16.72
N LYS A 53 -3.32 -10.96 17.90
CA LYS A 53 -2.34 -12.05 18.07
C LYS A 53 -2.67 -13.36 17.34
N GLN A 54 -3.95 -13.61 17.03
CA GLN A 54 -4.39 -14.84 16.36
C GLN A 54 -4.22 -14.82 14.83
N TRP A 55 -3.91 -13.65 14.25
CA TRP A 55 -3.74 -13.50 12.81
C TRP A 55 -2.26 -13.43 12.44
N ASP A 56 -1.84 -14.35 11.57
CA ASP A 56 -0.45 -14.41 11.10
C ASP A 56 -0.14 -13.40 9.99
N LYS A 57 -1.19 -12.85 9.34
CA LYS A 57 -1.06 -11.89 8.24
C LYS A 57 -2.23 -10.93 8.21
N LEU A 58 -1.97 -9.72 7.72
CA LEU A 58 -3.00 -8.73 7.37
C LEU A 58 -2.80 -8.29 5.93
N GLU A 59 -3.86 -8.34 5.14
CA GLU A 59 -3.86 -7.78 3.79
C GLU A 59 -4.64 -6.46 3.77
N ILE A 60 -3.98 -5.40 3.28
CA ILE A 60 -4.55 -4.07 3.17
C ILE A 60 -4.70 -3.74 1.68
N ILE A 61 -5.94 -3.56 1.25
CA ILE A 61 -6.26 -3.09 -0.10
C ILE A 61 -6.59 -1.60 -0.04
N ARG A 62 -5.86 -0.77 -0.80
CA ARG A 62 -6.11 0.68 -0.88
C ARG A 62 -6.03 1.19 -2.31
N THR A 63 -6.87 2.17 -2.61
CA THR A 63 -6.85 2.90 -3.89
C THR A 63 -6.20 4.27 -3.66
N TRP A 64 -5.17 4.57 -4.42
CA TRP A 64 -4.47 5.86 -4.43
C TRP A 64 -4.91 6.63 -5.66
N ARG A 65 -5.45 7.82 -5.44
CA ARG A 65 -5.89 8.70 -6.52
C ARG A 65 -4.87 9.81 -6.73
N PHE A 66 -4.29 9.85 -7.92
CA PHE A 66 -3.38 10.93 -8.31
C PHE A 66 -4.20 12.09 -8.86
N VAL A 67 -4.25 13.21 -8.12
CA VAL A 67 -4.91 14.46 -8.56
C VAL A 67 -3.86 15.48 -9.04
N PRO A 68 -4.19 16.39 -9.98
CA PRO A 68 -3.25 17.39 -10.47
C PRO A 68 -2.73 18.28 -9.34
N GLY A 69 -1.43 18.59 -9.38
CA GLY A 69 -0.77 19.49 -8.42
C GLY A 69 0.07 18.81 -7.34
N ASN A 70 0.69 17.66 -7.62
CA ASN A 70 1.54 16.91 -6.68
C ASN A 70 0.83 16.47 -5.37
N ARG A 71 -0.50 16.32 -5.38
CA ARG A 71 -1.25 15.86 -4.22
C ARG A 71 -1.64 14.40 -4.39
N MET A 72 -1.12 13.56 -3.49
CA MET A 72 -1.54 12.17 -3.32
C MET A 72 -2.64 12.15 -2.27
N ASN A 73 -3.86 11.77 -2.66
CA ASN A 73 -4.96 11.56 -1.73
C ASN A 73 -5.17 10.07 -1.52
N THR A 74 -5.20 9.64 -0.25
CA THR A 74 -5.60 8.30 0.16
C THR A 74 -7.03 8.36 0.67
N GLU A 75 -7.97 7.69 0.00
CA GLU A 75 -9.33 7.53 0.50
C GLU A 75 -9.34 6.42 1.57
N ASN A 76 -10.03 6.68 2.69
CA ASN A 76 -10.01 5.83 3.89
C ASN A 76 -11.14 4.79 3.87
#